data_AF-A0A2M7SIZ7-F1
#
_entry.id   AF-A0A2M7SIZ7-F1
#
_cell.length_a   1.000
_cell.length_b   1.000
_cell.length_c   1.000
_cell.angle_alpha   90.00
_cell.angle_beta   90.00
_cell.angle_gamma   90.00
#
_symmetry.space_group_name_H-M   'P 1'
#
loop_
_entity.id
_entity.type
_entity.pdbx_description
1 polymer ?
#
loop_
_entity_poly.entity_id
_entity_poly.type
_entity_poly.pdbx_seq_one_letter_code
_entity_poly.pdbx_strand_id
1 'polypeptide(L)' 'MELARLRVKNIDFGSGLIFVRSSKGDKDRSTILPESVRESVNR' A
#
# COMPACT_ATOMS: atom_id res chain seq x y z
N MET A 1 -7.02 11.73 3.31
CA MET A 1 -5.71 11.62 2.64
C MET A 1 -5.18 10.20 2.83
N GLU A 2 -5.14 9.41 1.77
CA GLU A 2 -4.73 7.99 1.80
C GLU A 2 -3.19 7.85 1.77
N LEU A 3 -2.51 8.58 0.88
CA LEU A 3 -1.06 8.50 0.73
C LEU A 3 -0.30 9.00 1.97
N ALA A 4 -0.68 10.16 2.52
CA ALA A 4 -0.01 10.76 3.67
C ALA A 4 -0.09 9.93 4.96
N ARG A 5 -0.99 8.93 5.01
CA ARG A 5 -1.18 8.03 6.15
C ARG A 5 -0.70 6.60 5.88
N LEU A 6 -0.18 6.35 4.68
CA LEU A 6 0.34 5.04 4.31
C LEU A 6 1.55 4.71 5.20
N ARG A 7 1.60 3.48 5.71
CA ARG A 7 2.68 2.99 6.57
C ARG A 7 3.40 1.84 5.89
N VAL A 8 4.68 1.67 6.19
CA VAL A 8 5.50 0.56 5.65
C VAL A 8 4.83 -0.80 5.91
N LYS A 9 4.25 -1.01 7.10
CA LYS A 9 3.52 -2.24 7.45
C LYS A 9 2.29 -2.55 6.57
N ASN A 10 1.82 -1.59 5.77
CA ASN A 10 0.69 -1.77 4.87
C ASN A 10 1.12 -2.20 3.47
N ILE A 11 2.43 -2.34 3.20
CA ILE A 11 2.98 -2.82 1.94
C ILE A 11 3.30 -4.30 2.09
N ASP A 12 2.66 -5.14 1.28
CA ASP A 12 2.93 -6.57 1.21
C ASP A 12 3.78 -6.86 -0.03
N PHE A 13 5.08 -7.07 0.20
CA PHE A 13 6.02 -7.42 -0.85
C PHE A 13 5.88 -8.86 -1.32
N GLY A 14 5.33 -9.77 -0.51
CA GLY A 14 5.11 -11.17 -0.91
C GLY A 14 4.01 -11.28 -1.96
N SER A 15 2.90 -10.58 -1.75
CA SER A 15 1.75 -10.60 -2.67
C SER A 15 1.73 -9.45 -3.69
N GLY A 16 2.65 -8.47 -3.58
CA GLY A 16 2.68 -7.30 -4.46
C GLY A 16 1.45 -6.39 -4.26
N LEU A 17 1.01 -6.17 -3.02
CA LEU A 17 -0.17 -5.37 -2.70
C LEU A 17 0.14 -4.21 -1.73
N ILE A 18 -0.65 -3.15 -1.84
CA ILE A 18 -0.68 -2.02 -0.91
C ILE A 18 -2.05 -1.99 -0.26
N PHE A 19 -2.09 -2.02 1.06
CA PHE A 19 -3.32 -1.92 1.85
C PHE A 19 -3.60 -0.47 2.27
N VAL A 20 -4.73 0.07 1.86
CA VAL A 20 -5.21 1.40 2.27
C VAL A 20 -6.25 1.22 3.36
N ARG A 21 -5.91 1.67 4.58
CA ARG A 21 -6.75 1.56 5.77
C ARG A 21 -7.65 2.78 5.93
N SER A 22 -8.88 2.58 6.41
CA SER A 22 -9.87 3.65 6.61
C SER A 22 -10.03 4.54 5.37
N SER A 23 -10.26 3.89 4.22
CA SER A 23 -10.54 4.57 2.95
C SER A 23 -11.98 5.11 2.98
N LYS A 24 -12.54 5.45 1.80
CA LYS A 24 -13.91 5.95 1.70
C LYS A 24 -14.92 5.04 2.43
N GLY A 25 -15.68 5.64 3.35
CA GLY A 25 -16.68 4.94 4.15
C GLY A 25 -16.09 4.07 5.26
N ASP A 26 -14.87 4.39 5.71
CA ASP A 26 -14.11 3.64 6.72
C ASP A 26 -13.88 2.17 6.34
N LYS A 27 -13.75 1.92 5.03
CA LYS A 27 -13.48 0.60 4.48
C LYS A 27 -12.01 0.45 4.15
N ASP A 28 -11.50 -0.74 4.41
CA ASP A 28 -10.19 -1.13 3.93
C ASP A 28 -10.26 -1.56 2.46
N ARG A 29 -9.22 -1.26 1.71
CA ARG A 29 -9.04 -1.74 0.33
C ARG A 29 -7.59 -2.10 0.07
N SER A 30 -7.36 -2.91 -0.96
CA SER A 30 -6.04 -3.16 -1.50
C SER A 30 -5.91 -2.60 -2.91
N THR A 31 -4.68 -2.34 -3.32
CA THR A 31 -4.30 -2.08 -4.71
C THR A 31 -2.96 -2.73 -5.02
N ILE A 32 -2.56 -2.75 -6.28
CA ILE A 32 -1.31 -3.38 -6.74
C ILE A 32 -0.13 -2.51 -6.31
N LEU A 33 0.94 -3.13 -5.80
CA LEU A 33 2.28 -2.53 -5.73
C LEU A 33 2.94 -2.69 -7.10
N PRO A 34 3.14 -1.61 -7.88
CA PRO A 34 3.80 -1.72 -9.18
C PRO A 34 5.25 -2.14 -9.01
N GLU A 35 5.73 -3.05 -9.88
CA GLU A 35 7.10 -3.58 -9.81
C GLU A 35 8.16 -2.47 -9.95
N SER A 36 7.88 -1.45 -10.78
CA SER A 36 8.76 -0.27 -10.95
C SER A 36 8.98 0.52 -9.66
N VAL A 37 8.05 0.44 -8.71
CA VAL A 37 8.15 1.10 -7.39
C VAL A 37 8.68 0.12 -6.35
N ARG A 38 8.43 -1.18 -6.50
CA ARG A 38 8.87 -2.21 -5.56
C ARG A 38 10.38 -2.15 -5.28
N GLU A 39 11.19 -1.96 -6.31
CA GLU A 39 12.65 -1.87 -6.15
C GLU A 39 13.09 -0.61 -5.39
N SER A 40 12.33 0.49 -5.46
CA SER A 40 12.69 1.74 -4.80
C SER A 40 12.32 1.77 -3.31
N VAL A 41 11.25 1.07 -2.91
CA VAL A 41 10.82 0.98 -1.51
C VAL A 41 11.38 -0.22 -0.74
N ASN A 42 12.10 -1.12 -1.42
CA ASN A 42 12.77 -2.28 -0.79
C ASN A 42 14.31 -2.11 -0.68
N ARG A 43 14.80 -0.86 -0.72
CA ARG A 43 16.20 -0.50 -0.46
C ARG A 43 16.33 0.13 0.92
#